data_AF-A0A1G0E1C9-F1
#
_entry.id   AF-A0A1G0E1C9-F1
#
_cell.length_a   1.000
_cell.length_b   1.000
_cell.length_c   1.000
_cell.angle_alpha   90.00
_cell.angle_beta   90.00
_cell.angle_gamma   90.00
#
_symmetry.space_group_name_H-M   'P 1'
#
loop_
_entity.id
_entity.type
_entity.pdbx_description
1 polymer ?
#
loop_
_entity_poly.entity_id
_entity_poly.type
_entity_poly.pdbx_seq_one_letter_code
_entity_poly.pdbx_strand_id
1 'polypeptide(L)'
;MNHLNDAIDKRLLDKVTFGDIDATVELAEIFFQQQRYGFATSLFMLASKHGDQKATDRLGDIDQLIHRNKKTEEGNGSRES
;
A
#
# COMPACT_ATOMS: atom_id res chain seq x y z
N MET A 1 4.56 -13.60 18.45
CA MET A 1 5.49 -13.36 17.32
C MET A 1 4.70 -12.65 16.24
N ASN A 2 5.12 -11.45 15.82
CA ASN A 2 4.38 -10.62 14.87
C ASN A 2 4.62 -11.12 13.43
N HIS A 3 3.84 -12.11 13.00
CA HIS A 3 3.92 -12.76 11.67
C HIS A 3 3.41 -11.90 10.49
N LEU A 4 3.49 -10.57 10.57
CA LEU A 4 3.08 -9.70 9.45
C LEU A 4 4.08 -9.74 8.29
N ASN A 5 5.34 -10.09 8.56
CA ASN A 5 6.36 -10.32 7.54
C ASN A 5 6.49 -11.79 7.11
N ASP A 6 5.86 -12.74 7.80
CA ASP A 6 5.91 -14.17 7.45
C ASP A 6 5.06 -14.52 6.22
N ALA A 7 4.08 -13.66 5.89
CA ALA A 7 3.25 -13.84 4.71
C ALA A 7 3.96 -13.41 3.40
N ILE A 8 5.05 -12.66 3.50
CA ILE A 8 5.78 -12.18 2.32
C ILE A 8 6.84 -13.23 1.98
N ASP A 9 6.67 -13.85 0.82
CA ASP A 9 7.59 -14.87 0.33
C ASP A 9 8.99 -14.26 0.12
N LYS A 10 10.03 -14.90 0.66
CA LYS A 10 11.42 -14.39 0.50
C LYS A 10 11.79 -14.25 -0.98
N ARG A 11 11.30 -15.17 -1.81
CA ARG A 11 11.49 -15.15 -3.27
C ARG A 11 10.88 -13.89 -3.91
N LEU A 12 9.77 -13.40 -3.37
CA LEU A 12 9.13 -12.17 -3.83
C LEU A 12 10.04 -10.97 -3.52
N LEU A 13 10.58 -10.91 -2.31
CA LEU A 13 11.54 -9.86 -1.91
C LEU A 13 12.79 -9.89 -2.79
N ASP A 14 13.35 -11.07 -3.08
CA ASP A 14 14.48 -11.20 -4.00
C ASP A 14 14.15 -10.60 -5.37
N LYS A 15 13.00 -10.97 -5.97
CA LYS A 15 12.55 -10.42 -7.27
C LYS A 15 12.41 -8.89 -7.26
N VAL A 16 11.80 -8.33 -6.22
CA VAL A 16 11.71 -6.87 -6.05
C VAL A 16 13.12 -6.25 -5.99
N THR A 17 14.05 -6.91 -5.30
CA THR A 17 15.45 -6.47 -5.21
C THR A 17 16.17 -6.56 -6.57
N PHE A 18 15.78 -7.52 -7.42
CA PHE A 18 16.23 -7.62 -8.82
C PHE A 18 15.56 -6.60 -9.75
N GLY A 19 14.59 -5.81 -9.26
CA GLY A 19 13.88 -4.80 -10.05
C GLY A 19 12.69 -5.33 -10.84
N ASP A 20 12.15 -6.49 -10.46
CA ASP A 20 10.93 -7.05 -11.05
C ASP A 20 9.71 -6.20 -10.62
N ILE A 21 9.05 -5.62 -11.62
CA ILE A 21 7.90 -4.72 -11.41
C ILE A 21 6.65 -5.50 -11.01
N ASP A 22 6.42 -6.68 -11.59
CA ASP A 22 5.28 -7.53 -11.23
C ASP A 22 5.39 -7.94 -9.76
N ALA A 23 6.59 -8.33 -9.32
CA ALA A 23 6.87 -8.64 -7.93
C ALA A 23 6.67 -7.43 -7.00
N THR A 24 7.03 -6.23 -7.47
CA THR A 24 6.85 -4.97 -6.71
C THR A 24 5.37 -4.67 -6.49
N VAL A 25 4.54 -4.88 -7.52
CA VAL A 25 3.08 -4.73 -7.44
C VAL A 25 2.47 -5.76 -6.49
N GLU A 26 2.89 -7.01 -6.57
CA GLU A 26 2.40 -8.08 -5.69
C GLU A 26 2.73 -7.80 -4.22
N LEU A 27 3.97 -7.33 -3.95
CA LEU A 27 4.38 -6.90 -2.61
C LEU A 27 3.56 -5.71 -2.10
N ALA A 28 3.27 -4.74 -2.97
CA ALA A 28 2.43 -3.60 -2.65
C ALA A 28 1.00 -4.02 -2.31
N GLU A 29 0.43 -5.00 -3.02
CA GLU A 29 -0.89 -5.56 -2.73
C GLU A 29 -0.93 -6.25 -1.36
N ILE A 30 0.11 -6.98 -0.98
CA ILE A 30 0.21 -7.57 0.37
C ILE A 30 0.17 -6.47 1.43
N PHE A 31 0.95 -5.39 1.28
CA PHE A 31 0.91 -4.26 2.21
C PHE A 31 -0.44 -3.55 2.23
N PHE A 32 -1.11 -3.45 1.08
CA PHE A 32 -2.46 -2.90 0.98
C PHE A 32 -3.48 -3.74 1.77
N GLN A 33 -3.43 -5.07 1.64
CA GLN A 33 -4.28 -5.98 2.41
C GLN A 33 -4.00 -5.91 3.92
N GLN A 34 -2.74 -5.65 4.30
CA GLN A 34 -2.35 -5.39 5.69
C GLN A 34 -2.73 -3.99 6.19
N GLN A 35 -3.43 -3.18 5.38
CA GLN A 35 -3.78 -1.79 5.67
C GLN A 35 -2.56 -0.88 5.92
N ARG A 36 -1.38 -1.31 5.44
CA ARG A 36 -0.12 -0.55 5.52
C ARG A 36 0.05 0.32 4.29
N TYR A 37 -0.89 1.25 4.12
CA TYR A 37 -0.98 2.09 2.92
C TYR A 37 0.29 2.88 2.63
N GLY A 38 1.02 3.37 3.64
CA GLY A 38 2.28 4.11 3.41
C GLY A 38 3.35 3.30 2.67
N PHE A 39 3.49 2.01 2.98
CA PHE A 39 4.43 1.12 2.29
C PHE A 39 3.89 0.72 0.91
N ALA A 40 2.61 0.41 0.82
CA ALA A 40 1.95 0.08 -0.45
C ALA A 40 2.08 1.23 -1.46
N THR A 41 1.81 2.48 -1.05
CA THR A 41 1.94 3.68 -1.90
C THR A 41 3.34 3.82 -2.47
N SER A 42 4.37 3.64 -1.64
CA SER A 42 5.77 3.77 -2.11
C SER A 42 6.11 2.77 -3.20
N LEU A 43 5.63 1.53 -3.06
CA LEU A 43 5.86 0.46 -4.03
C LEU A 43 5.01 0.64 -5.29
N PHE A 44 3.73 0.99 -5.16
CA PHE A 44 2.88 1.28 -6.32
C PHE A 44 3.38 2.51 -7.10
N MET A 45 3.95 3.53 -6.43
CA MET A 45 4.59 4.65 -7.11
C MET A 45 5.79 4.19 -7.95
N LEU A 46 6.58 3.23 -7.45
CA LEU A 46 7.67 2.66 -8.23
C LEU A 46 7.13 1.95 -9.47
N ALA A 47 6.17 1.05 -9.30
CA ALA A 47 5.57 0.33 -10.43
C ALA A 47 4.88 1.27 -11.45
N SER A 48 4.17 2.29 -10.99
CA SER A 48 3.55 3.32 -11.83
C SER A 48 4.59 4.09 -12.67
N LYS A 49 5.76 4.41 -12.10
CA LYS A 49 6.86 5.02 -12.85
C LYS A 49 7.39 4.14 -13.98
N HIS A 50 7.25 2.82 -13.85
CA HIS A 50 7.59 1.86 -14.89
C HIS A 50 6.46 1.65 -15.92
N GLY A 51 5.34 2.37 -15.78
CA GLY A 51 4.20 2.30 -16.68
C GLY A 51 3.14 1.27 -16.28
N ASP A 52 3.19 0.74 -15.05
CA ASP A 52 2.17 -0.19 -14.58
C ASP A 52 0.84 0.54 -14.29
N GLN A 53 -0.18 0.20 -15.07
CA GLN A 53 -1.50 0.81 -14.95
C GLN A 53 -2.21 0.38 -13.66
N LYS A 54 -2.06 -0.89 -13.24
CA LYS A 54 -2.70 -1.43 -12.05
C LYS A 54 -2.20 -0.71 -10.79
N ALA A 55 -0.91 -0.40 -10.72
CA ALA A 55 -0.31 0.37 -9.66
C ALA A 55 -0.86 1.80 -9.58
N THR A 56 -1.06 2.43 -10.73
CA THR A 56 -1.65 3.78 -10.81
C THR A 56 -3.09 3.78 -10.29
N ASP A 57 -3.89 2.80 -10.68
CA ASP A 57 -5.27 2.64 -10.20
C ASP A 57 -5.30 2.41 -8.67
N ARG A 58 -4.39 1.57 -8.15
CA ARG A 58 -4.27 1.29 -6.71
C ARG A 58 -3.84 2.49 -5.88
N LEU A 59 -3.01 3.39 -6.42
CA LEU A 59 -2.68 4.65 -5.75
C LEU A 59 -3.93 5.51 -5.55
N GLY A 60 -4.80 5.57 -6.55
CA GLY A 60 -6.09 6.25 -6.46
C GLY A 60 -7.01 5.63 -5.39
N ASP A 61 -7.08 4.29 -5.34
CA ASP A 61 -7.84 3.57 -4.31
C ASP A 61 -7.34 3.92 -2.90
N ILE A 62 -6.01 3.89 -2.70
CA ILE A 62 -5.38 4.21 -1.42
C ILE A 62 -5.68 5.65 -1.01
N ASP A 63 -5.53 6.61 -1.92
CA ASP A 63 -5.79 8.01 -1.64
C ASP A 63 -7.25 8.24 -1.21
N GLN A 64 -8.21 7.65 -1.93
CA GLN A 64 -9.61 7.69 -1.53
C GLN A 64 -9.86 7.04 -0.17
N LEU A 65 -9.19 5.92 0.14
CA LEU A 65 -9.31 5.25 1.43
C LEU A 65 -8.79 6.12 2.57
N ILE A 66 -7.62 6.77 2.38
CA ILE A 66 -7.02 7.68 3.37
C ILE A 66 -7.93 8.88 3.58
N HIS A 67 -8.40 9.51 2.50
CA HIS A 67 -9.32 10.65 2.55
C HIS A 67 -10.65 10.29 3.24
N ARG A 68 -11.18 9.09 2.99
CA ARG A 68 -12.42 8.61 3.61
C ARG A 68 -12.25 8.35 5.11
N ASN A 69 -11.16 7.71 5.52
CA ASN A 69 -10.85 7.46 6.93
C ASN A 69 -10.57 8.76 7.70
N LYS A 70 -9.88 9.72 7.07
CA LYS A 70 -9.61 11.04 7.68
C LYS A 70 -10.90 11.80 8.03
N LYS A 71 -11.95 11.68 7.20
CA LYS A 71 -13.27 12.28 7.46
C LYS A 71 -13.99 11.69 8.68
N THR A 72 -13.60 10.50 9.14
CA THR A 72 -14.20 9.84 10.31
C THR A 72 -13.51 10.25 11.62
N GLU A 73 -12.22 10.58 11.57
CA GLU A 73 -11.44 10.98 12.75
C GLU A 73 -11.63 12.48 13.11
N GLU A 74 -11.92 13.34 12.13
CA GLU A 74 -12.14 14.78 12.36
C GLU A 74 -13.58 15.12 12.81
N GLY A 75 -14.45 14.12 13.00
CA GLY A 75 -15.85 14.28 13.43
C GLY A 75 -16.09 14.08 14.94
N ASN A 76 -15.08 13.66 15.71
CA ASN A 76 -15.25 13.27 17.12
C ASN A 76 -14.38 14.09 18.11
N GLY A 77 -14.08 15.35 17.76
CA GLY A 77 -13.19 16.20 18.55
C GLY A 77 -13.70 17.60 18.87
N SER A 78 -14.98 17.93 18.66
CA SER A 78 -15.52 19.27 19.02
C SER A 78 -17.02 19.26 19.29
N ARG A 79 -17.43 18.58 20.36
CA ARG A 79 -18.63 18.92 21.14
C ARG A 79 -18.30 18.63 22.60
N GLU A 80 -18.69 19.54 23.48
CA GLU A 80 -18.34 19.67 24.90
C GLU A 80 -17.02 20.43 25.11
N SER A 81 -16.97 21.63 25.68
CA SER A 81 -17.93 22.43 26.47
C SER A 81 -17.75 23.93 26.23
#